data_AF-X1GNF2-F1
#
_entry.id   AF-X1GNF2-F1
#
_cell.length_a   1.000
_cell.length_b   1.000
_cell.length_c   1.000
_cell.angle_alpha   90.00
_cell.angle_beta   90.00
_cell.angle_gamma   90.00
#
_symmetry.space_group_name_H-M   'P 1'
#
loop_
_entity.id
_entity.type
_entity.pdbx_description
1 polymer ?
#
loop_
_entity_poly.entity_id
_entity_poly.type
_entity_poly.pdbx_seq_one_letter_code
_entity_poly.pdbx_strand_id
1 'polypeptide(L)'
;DEICKQAEKFLMELLEEEYLAGAGISETIDTDSIFAKYSQLAEMESFFALREYASSVTDGEEKRRLGYLLEFCGQFLEGFASRKLKDKIDNTEANQTLEFDGKTHSFRMSQVLLRNIAEREKRRELEDLILGIVAKNNGLYLDYWRFGHRIAGELGYGSYVGYCEDLGRLDLAQLGQVTADFLKGTEELFRENMKYQVDKVLGIPLEELERHDSLFLFRATAYDRLFQKGRMLPAVERWAGDMGIDMRAKGNIHFDLEQRDRKRPRAFCCPIEIPN
;
A
#
# COMPACT_ATOMS: atom_id res chain seq x y z
N ASP A 1 24.87 -5.89 -13.48
CA ASP A 1 25.05 -4.50 -13.93
C ASP A 1 23.96 -3.99 -14.85
N GLU A 2 23.76 -4.55 -16.04
CA GLU A 2 22.74 -4.04 -16.99
C GLU A 2 21.31 -4.16 -16.42
N ILE A 3 20.97 -5.31 -15.83
CA ILE A 3 19.67 -5.51 -15.14
C ILE A 3 19.46 -4.43 -14.07
N CYS A 4 20.49 -4.10 -13.28
CA CYS A 4 20.38 -3.08 -12.23
C CYS A 4 20.07 -1.70 -12.80
N LYS A 5 20.77 -1.29 -13.87
CA LYS A 5 20.55 0.02 -14.52
C LYS A 5 19.15 0.13 -15.13
N GLN A 6 18.64 -0.96 -15.70
CA GLN A 6 17.29 -0.98 -16.25
C GLN A 6 16.23 -1.02 -15.15
N ALA A 7 16.45 -1.80 -14.09
CA ALA A 7 15.60 -1.86 -12.92
C ALA A 7 15.46 -0.48 -12.27
N GLU A 8 16.56 0.24 -12.09
CA GLU A 8 16.57 1.60 -11.56
C GLU A 8 15.71 2.53 -12.42
N LYS A 9 15.98 2.64 -13.72
CA LYS A 9 15.19 3.49 -14.62
C LYS A 9 13.70 3.12 -14.66
N PHE A 10 13.40 1.83 -14.65
CA PHE A 10 12.04 1.32 -14.57
C PHE A 10 11.35 1.80 -13.28
N LEU A 11 12.00 1.65 -12.12
CA LEU A 11 11.46 2.08 -10.83
C LEU A 11 11.26 3.59 -10.79
N MET A 12 12.18 4.38 -11.34
CA MET A 12 12.03 5.84 -11.43
C MET A 12 10.78 6.23 -12.21
N GLU A 13 10.60 5.67 -13.42
CA GLU A 13 9.45 5.96 -14.28
C GLU A 13 8.13 5.45 -13.66
N LEU A 14 8.14 4.26 -13.06
CA LEU A 14 6.98 3.71 -12.38
C LEU A 14 6.55 4.59 -11.19
N LEU A 15 7.50 5.02 -10.36
CA LEU A 15 7.22 5.85 -9.19
C LEU A 15 6.76 7.26 -9.57
N GLU A 16 7.26 7.81 -10.68
CA GLU A 16 6.76 9.08 -11.24
C GLU A 16 5.30 8.95 -11.69
N GLU A 17 4.96 7.90 -12.43
CA GLU A 17 3.58 7.63 -12.85
C GLU A 17 2.64 7.39 -11.67
N GLU A 18 3.08 6.61 -10.68
CA GLU A 18 2.34 6.41 -9.42
C GLU A 18 2.16 7.71 -8.65
N TYR A 19 3.15 8.60 -8.65
CA TYR A 19 3.03 9.93 -8.07
C TYR A 19 1.97 10.75 -8.80
N LEU A 20 2.04 10.86 -10.13
CA LEU A 20 1.11 11.66 -10.92
C LEU A 20 -0.34 11.18 -10.75
N ALA A 21 -0.57 9.87 -10.80
CA ALA A 21 -1.88 9.27 -10.58
C ALA A 21 -2.33 9.39 -9.11
N GLY A 22 -1.43 9.18 -8.14
CA GLY A 22 -1.70 9.25 -6.71
C GLY A 22 -1.98 10.68 -6.23
N ALA A 23 -1.29 11.67 -6.78
CA ALA A 23 -1.46 13.09 -6.53
C ALA A 23 -2.72 13.67 -7.18
N GLY A 24 -3.39 12.90 -8.05
CA GLY A 24 -4.54 13.34 -8.83
C GLY A 24 -4.19 14.36 -9.91
N ILE A 25 -2.94 14.34 -10.39
CA ILE A 25 -2.46 15.18 -11.51
C ILE A 25 -2.87 14.54 -12.84
N SER A 26 -2.65 13.22 -12.96
CA SER A 26 -3.11 12.44 -14.11
C SER A 26 -4.55 11.96 -13.93
N GLU A 27 -5.30 11.89 -15.03
CA GLU A 27 -6.66 11.35 -15.06
C GLU A 27 -6.69 9.83 -14.97
N THR A 28 -5.74 9.18 -15.62
CA THR A 28 -5.57 7.73 -15.66
C THR A 28 -4.15 7.37 -15.28
N ILE A 29 -3.96 6.14 -14.79
CA ILE A 29 -2.64 5.54 -14.65
C ILE A 29 -2.36 4.61 -15.86
N ASP A 30 -1.14 4.65 -16.38
CA ASP A 30 -0.65 3.80 -17.48
C ASP A 30 0.69 3.14 -17.10
N THR A 31 0.63 2.15 -16.21
CA THR A 31 1.82 1.34 -15.88
C THR A 31 2.12 0.31 -16.97
N ASP A 32 1.13 -0.12 -17.77
CA ASP A 32 1.31 -1.06 -18.89
C ASP A 32 2.36 -0.56 -19.89
N SER A 33 2.28 0.71 -20.30
CA SER A 33 3.26 1.30 -21.21
C SER A 33 4.68 1.31 -20.63
N ILE A 34 4.82 1.57 -19.33
CA ILE A 34 6.12 1.56 -18.64
C ILE A 34 6.67 0.14 -18.59
N PHE A 35 5.89 -0.84 -18.11
CA PHE A 35 6.30 -2.25 -18.12
C PHE A 35 6.67 -2.75 -19.53
N ALA A 36 5.92 -2.36 -20.56
CA ALA A 36 6.19 -2.74 -21.95
C ALA A 36 7.55 -2.23 -22.46
N LYS A 37 7.93 -1.00 -22.08
CA LYS A 37 9.24 -0.40 -22.40
C LYS A 37 10.41 -1.20 -21.82
N TYR A 38 10.20 -1.87 -20.69
CA TYR A 38 11.20 -2.68 -19.99
C TYR A 38 10.95 -4.19 -20.13
N SER A 39 10.28 -4.62 -21.20
CA SER A 39 9.88 -6.03 -21.42
C SER A 39 11.02 -7.06 -21.39
N GLN A 40 12.25 -6.65 -21.69
CA GLN A 40 13.45 -7.49 -21.57
C GLN A 40 13.74 -7.93 -20.13
N LEU A 41 13.27 -7.18 -19.11
CA LEU A 41 13.36 -7.60 -17.71
C LEU A 41 12.35 -8.71 -17.36
N ALA A 42 11.40 -9.00 -18.24
CA ALA A 42 10.40 -10.07 -18.07
C ALA A 42 10.87 -11.43 -18.64
N GLU A 43 12.14 -11.57 -19.02
CA GLU A 43 12.70 -12.84 -19.45
C GLU A 43 12.97 -13.74 -18.23
N MET A 44 12.30 -14.89 -18.15
CA MET A 44 12.47 -15.83 -17.03
C MET A 44 13.89 -16.41 -16.98
N GLU A 45 14.54 -16.55 -18.13
CA GLU A 45 15.92 -16.98 -18.25
C GLU A 45 16.86 -16.05 -17.45
N SER A 46 16.59 -14.74 -17.45
CA SER A 46 17.35 -13.77 -16.66
C SER A 46 17.18 -14.01 -15.16
N PHE A 47 15.98 -14.35 -14.70
CA PHE A 47 15.73 -14.71 -13.29
C PHE A 47 16.50 -15.99 -12.91
N PHE A 48 16.43 -17.04 -13.72
CA PHE A 48 17.11 -18.30 -13.43
C PHE A 48 18.64 -18.16 -13.44
N ALA A 49 19.19 -17.44 -14.44
CA ALA A 49 20.62 -17.16 -14.50
C ALA A 49 21.11 -16.36 -13.29
N LEU A 50 20.33 -15.36 -12.86
CA LEU A 50 20.64 -14.58 -11.66
C LEU A 50 20.57 -15.46 -10.38
N ARG A 51 19.56 -16.33 -10.28
CA ARG A 51 19.42 -17.26 -9.14
C ARG A 51 20.58 -18.23 -9.06
N GLU A 52 21.00 -18.80 -10.18
CA GLU A 52 22.15 -19.69 -10.27
C GLU A 52 23.44 -18.94 -9.86
N TYR A 53 23.67 -17.75 -10.41
CA TYR A 53 24.81 -16.92 -10.06
C TYR A 53 24.83 -16.60 -8.56
N ALA A 54 23.71 -16.13 -8.00
CA ALA A 54 23.57 -15.82 -6.58
C ALA A 54 23.85 -17.02 -5.66
N SER A 55 23.56 -18.26 -6.13
CA SER A 55 23.85 -19.47 -5.36
C SER A 55 25.34 -19.81 -5.29
N SER A 56 26.12 -19.37 -6.29
CA SER A 56 27.57 -19.58 -6.37
C SER A 56 28.40 -18.57 -5.58
N VAL A 57 27.82 -17.41 -5.26
CA VAL A 57 28.49 -16.33 -4.53
C VAL A 57 28.60 -16.66 -3.03
N THR A 58 29.81 -16.52 -2.50
CA THR A 58 30.11 -16.77 -1.08
C THR A 58 30.28 -15.50 -0.26
N ASP A 59 30.56 -14.37 -0.91
CA ASP A 59 30.62 -13.07 -0.25
C ASP A 59 29.22 -12.66 0.27
N GLY A 60 29.15 -12.33 1.56
CA GLY A 60 27.87 -12.07 2.23
C GLY A 60 27.17 -10.80 1.74
N GLU A 61 27.92 -9.76 1.40
CA GLU A 61 27.36 -8.49 0.95
C GLU A 61 26.89 -8.58 -0.51
N GLU A 62 27.68 -9.20 -1.37
CA GLU A 62 27.30 -9.48 -2.76
C GLU A 62 26.07 -10.40 -2.80
N LYS A 63 26.06 -11.48 -2.01
CA LYS A 63 24.89 -12.36 -1.90
C LYS A 63 23.64 -11.61 -1.44
N ARG A 64 23.78 -10.69 -0.49
CA ARG A 64 22.67 -9.85 -0.01
C ARG A 64 22.13 -8.95 -1.13
N ARG A 65 23.01 -8.29 -1.90
CA ARG A 65 22.65 -7.45 -3.05
C ARG A 65 21.95 -8.24 -4.15
N LEU A 66 22.50 -9.40 -4.50
CA LEU A 66 21.89 -10.30 -5.49
C LEU A 66 20.53 -10.80 -5.03
N GLY A 67 20.33 -11.02 -3.73
CA GLY A 67 19.02 -11.35 -3.17
C GLY A 67 17.97 -10.26 -3.41
N TYR A 68 18.31 -8.98 -3.24
CA TYR A 68 17.38 -7.87 -3.57
C TYR A 68 17.11 -7.79 -5.08
N LEU A 69 18.13 -8.02 -5.91
CA LEU A 69 17.94 -8.01 -7.36
C LEU A 69 17.06 -9.18 -7.81
N LEU A 70 17.20 -10.36 -7.21
CA LEU A 70 16.38 -11.53 -7.49
C LEU A 70 14.92 -11.31 -7.05
N GLU A 71 14.73 -10.72 -5.86
CA GLU A 71 13.41 -10.30 -5.37
C GLU A 71 12.76 -9.31 -6.35
N PHE A 72 13.50 -8.29 -6.80
CA PHE A 72 13.04 -7.37 -7.83
C PHE A 72 12.66 -8.09 -9.12
N CYS A 73 13.49 -8.99 -9.65
CA CYS A 73 13.20 -9.71 -10.88
C CYS A 73 11.92 -10.56 -10.77
N GLY A 74 11.71 -11.23 -9.64
CA GLY A 74 10.46 -11.96 -9.39
C GLY A 74 9.25 -11.02 -9.39
N GLN A 75 9.30 -9.94 -8.60
CA GLN A 75 8.23 -8.95 -8.53
C GLN A 75 7.97 -8.28 -9.89
N PHE A 76 9.02 -8.05 -10.69
CA PHE A 76 8.90 -7.52 -12.04
C PHE A 76 8.13 -8.48 -12.95
N LEU A 77 8.42 -9.79 -12.91
CA LEU A 77 7.71 -10.79 -13.69
C LEU A 77 6.21 -10.84 -13.33
N GLU A 78 5.88 -10.76 -12.05
CA GLU A 78 4.49 -10.68 -11.57
C GLU A 78 3.79 -9.40 -12.02
N GLY A 79 4.44 -8.27 -11.83
CA GLY A 79 3.96 -6.96 -12.26
C GLY A 79 3.74 -6.93 -13.77
N PHE A 80 4.71 -7.40 -14.54
CA PHE A 80 4.63 -7.45 -16.00
C PHE A 80 3.48 -8.36 -16.46
N ALA A 81 3.31 -9.54 -15.87
CA ALA A 81 2.23 -10.45 -16.22
C ALA A 81 0.83 -9.88 -15.90
N SER A 82 0.73 -9.05 -14.86
CA SER A 82 -0.53 -8.50 -14.36
C SER A 82 -0.79 -7.03 -14.76
N ARG A 83 0.17 -6.35 -15.41
CA ARG A 83 0.19 -4.89 -15.66
C ARG A 83 -1.13 -4.31 -16.19
N LYS A 84 -1.70 -4.93 -17.22
CA LYS A 84 -2.96 -4.47 -17.84
C LYS A 84 -4.15 -4.58 -16.88
N LEU A 85 -4.17 -5.64 -16.08
CA LEU A 85 -5.22 -5.84 -15.08
C LEU A 85 -5.04 -4.88 -13.90
N LYS A 86 -3.79 -4.60 -13.51
CA LYS A 86 -3.47 -3.62 -12.48
C LYS A 86 -3.93 -2.22 -12.87
N ASP A 87 -3.65 -1.77 -14.09
CA ASP A 87 -4.15 -0.49 -14.60
C ASP A 87 -5.67 -0.46 -14.66
N LYS A 88 -6.29 -1.57 -15.10
CA LYS A 88 -7.76 -1.69 -15.10
C LYS A 88 -8.34 -1.56 -13.69
N ILE A 89 -7.75 -2.20 -12.68
CA ILE A 89 -8.18 -2.08 -11.28
C ILE A 89 -8.07 -0.62 -10.82
N ASP A 90 -6.88 -0.03 -10.95
CA ASP A 90 -6.62 1.33 -10.46
C ASP A 90 -7.52 2.38 -11.11
N ASN A 91 -7.74 2.27 -12.43
CA ASN A 91 -8.62 3.15 -13.18
C ASN A 91 -10.11 2.88 -12.90
N THR A 92 -10.50 1.62 -12.64
CA THR A 92 -11.88 1.30 -12.19
C THR A 92 -12.16 1.97 -10.85
N GLU A 93 -11.28 1.81 -9.87
CA GLU A 93 -11.45 2.42 -8.55
C GLU A 93 -11.38 3.95 -8.58
N ALA A 94 -10.53 4.52 -9.46
CA ALA A 94 -10.44 5.97 -9.65
C ALA A 94 -11.77 6.59 -10.10
N ASN A 95 -12.47 5.90 -11.00
CA ASN A 95 -13.68 6.39 -11.66
C ASN A 95 -14.98 5.97 -10.95
N GLN A 96 -14.89 5.05 -9.98
CA GLN A 96 -16.05 4.62 -9.21
C GLN A 96 -16.53 5.73 -8.27
N THR A 97 -17.85 5.89 -8.24
CA THR A 97 -18.56 6.79 -7.33
C THR A 97 -19.65 6.03 -6.59
N LEU A 98 -20.12 6.63 -5.50
CA LEU A 98 -21.30 6.19 -4.77
C LEU A 98 -22.19 7.39 -4.46
N GLU A 99 -23.51 7.16 -4.39
CA GLU A 99 -24.48 8.14 -3.93
C GLU A 99 -24.73 7.92 -2.45
N PHE A 100 -24.55 8.97 -1.64
CA PHE A 100 -24.77 8.92 -0.20
C PHE A 100 -25.21 10.30 0.30
N ASP A 101 -26.24 10.36 1.15
CA ASP A 101 -26.78 11.60 1.71
C ASP A 101 -27.14 12.66 0.62
N GLY A 102 -27.65 12.19 -0.52
CA GLY A 102 -28.04 13.03 -1.66
C GLY A 102 -26.87 13.64 -2.45
N LYS A 103 -25.65 13.13 -2.27
CA LYS A 103 -24.44 13.59 -2.96
C LYS A 103 -23.67 12.44 -3.57
N THR A 104 -23.06 12.71 -4.72
CA THR A 104 -22.08 11.83 -5.33
C THR A 104 -20.72 11.98 -4.64
N HIS A 105 -20.15 10.86 -4.19
CA HIS A 105 -18.83 10.79 -3.59
C HIS A 105 -17.91 9.88 -4.40
N SER A 106 -16.63 10.25 -4.52
CA SER A 106 -15.60 9.33 -5.03
C SER A 106 -15.48 8.11 -4.13
N PHE A 107 -15.40 6.91 -4.74
CA PHE A 107 -15.16 5.68 -4.01
C PHE A 107 -13.86 5.74 -3.18
N ARG A 108 -12.79 6.35 -3.73
CA ARG A 108 -11.52 6.52 -3.00
C ARG A 108 -11.69 7.31 -1.70
N MET A 109 -12.55 8.32 -1.69
CA MET A 109 -12.79 9.18 -0.53
C MET A 109 -13.79 8.58 0.47
N SER A 110 -14.55 7.56 0.08
CA SER A 110 -15.61 6.96 0.90
C SER A 110 -15.13 6.45 2.27
N GLN A 111 -13.93 5.86 2.34
CA GLN A 111 -13.34 5.38 3.58
C GLN A 111 -12.99 6.52 4.55
N VAL A 112 -12.60 7.68 4.02
CA VAL A 112 -12.37 8.88 4.84
C VAL A 112 -13.69 9.41 5.34
N LEU A 113 -14.71 9.50 4.48
CA LEU A 113 -16.04 9.95 4.86
C LEU A 113 -16.62 9.07 5.97
N LEU A 114 -16.58 7.74 5.81
CA LEU A 114 -17.08 6.75 6.78
C LEU A 114 -16.52 6.98 8.19
N ARG A 115 -15.22 7.25 8.31
CA ARG A 115 -14.54 7.49 9.60
C ARG A 115 -14.95 8.79 10.28
N ASN A 116 -15.55 9.73 9.56
CA ASN A 116 -15.89 11.07 10.05
C ASN A 116 -17.39 11.25 10.35
N ILE A 117 -18.25 10.32 9.94
CA ILE A 117 -19.69 10.41 10.21
C ILE A 117 -19.97 10.08 11.68
N ALA A 118 -20.64 10.99 12.39
CA ALA A 118 -21.00 10.80 13.80
C ALA A 118 -22.20 9.86 13.99
N GLU A 119 -23.18 9.90 13.08
CA GLU A 119 -24.39 9.08 13.18
C GLU A 119 -24.11 7.62 12.79
N ARG A 120 -24.36 6.69 13.72
CA ARG A 120 -24.09 5.25 13.53
C ARG A 120 -24.81 4.65 12.32
N GLU A 121 -26.10 4.92 12.18
CA GLU A 121 -26.88 4.35 11.08
C GLU A 121 -26.41 4.86 9.70
N LYS A 122 -26.01 6.13 9.62
CA LYS A 122 -25.39 6.70 8.40
C LYS A 122 -24.04 6.05 8.10
N ARG A 123 -23.24 5.73 9.12
CA ARG A 123 -22.00 4.97 8.93
C ARG A 123 -22.27 3.57 8.38
N ARG A 124 -23.26 2.86 8.94
CA ARG A 124 -23.66 1.53 8.47
C ARG A 124 -24.11 1.57 7.00
N GLU A 125 -24.99 2.51 6.65
CA GLU A 125 -25.45 2.70 5.27
C GLU A 125 -24.29 2.92 4.29
N LEU A 126 -23.35 3.83 4.63
CA LEU A 126 -22.19 4.07 3.78
C LEU A 126 -21.25 2.86 3.70
N GLU A 127 -21.07 2.13 4.81
CA GLU A 127 -20.29 0.90 4.83
C GLU A 127 -20.88 -0.16 3.88
N ASP A 128 -22.19 -0.35 3.89
CA ASP A 128 -22.87 -1.29 2.98
C ASP A 128 -22.68 -0.90 1.50
N LEU A 129 -22.78 0.39 1.18
CA LEU A 129 -22.50 0.90 -0.18
C LEU A 129 -21.05 0.63 -0.61
N ILE A 130 -20.10 0.89 0.28
CA ILE A 130 -18.67 0.61 0.06
C ILE A 130 -18.44 -0.87 -0.17
N LEU A 131 -18.99 -1.74 0.69
CA LEU A 131 -18.84 -3.18 0.59
C LEU A 131 -19.47 -3.72 -0.70
N GLY A 132 -20.58 -3.12 -1.16
CA GLY A 132 -21.19 -3.43 -2.45
C GLY A 132 -20.27 -3.13 -3.64
N ILE A 133 -19.51 -2.03 -3.60
CA ILE A 133 -18.50 -1.72 -4.63
C ILE A 133 -17.31 -2.69 -4.54
N VAL A 134 -16.79 -2.93 -3.33
CA VAL A 134 -15.69 -3.89 -3.10
C VAL A 134 -16.07 -5.27 -3.62
N ALA A 135 -17.28 -5.75 -3.33
CA ALA A 135 -17.77 -7.04 -3.82
C ALA A 135 -17.79 -7.14 -5.35
N LYS A 136 -18.15 -6.06 -6.06
CA LYS A 136 -18.09 -6.00 -7.53
C LYS A 136 -16.66 -6.06 -8.06
N ASN A 137 -15.70 -5.49 -7.32
CA ASN A 137 -14.29 -5.44 -7.70
C ASN A 137 -13.54 -6.74 -7.36
N ASN A 138 -14.04 -7.57 -6.44
CA ASN A 138 -13.36 -8.81 -5.98
C ASN A 138 -12.93 -9.74 -7.12
N GLY A 139 -13.69 -9.82 -8.22
CA GLY A 139 -13.32 -10.64 -9.38
C GLY A 139 -12.02 -10.16 -10.04
N LEU A 140 -11.82 -8.85 -10.15
CA LEU A 140 -10.58 -8.27 -10.70
C LEU A 140 -9.38 -8.59 -9.81
N TYR A 141 -9.54 -8.49 -8.49
CA TYR A 141 -8.48 -8.82 -7.54
C TYR A 141 -8.16 -10.32 -7.53
N LEU A 142 -9.17 -11.18 -7.62
CA LEU A 142 -8.95 -12.63 -7.73
C LEU A 142 -8.12 -12.96 -8.97
N ASP A 143 -8.45 -12.36 -10.12
CA ASP A 143 -7.69 -12.54 -11.35
C ASP A 143 -6.27 -11.97 -11.23
N TYR A 144 -6.10 -10.85 -10.54
CA TYR A 144 -4.78 -10.27 -10.24
C TYR A 144 -3.92 -11.24 -9.42
N TRP A 145 -4.46 -11.81 -8.34
CA TRP A 145 -3.73 -12.78 -7.52
C TRP A 145 -3.40 -14.07 -8.28
N ARG A 146 -4.27 -14.52 -9.19
CA ARG A 146 -3.98 -15.68 -10.05
C ARG A 146 -2.73 -15.50 -10.91
N PHE A 147 -2.41 -14.27 -11.32
CA PHE A 147 -1.15 -14.01 -12.02
C PHE A 147 0.06 -14.31 -11.14
N GLY A 148 0.08 -13.81 -9.89
CA GLY A 148 1.18 -14.08 -8.95
C GLY A 148 1.36 -15.58 -8.70
N HIS A 149 0.28 -16.30 -8.41
CA HIS A 149 0.32 -17.76 -8.23
C HIS A 149 0.87 -18.51 -9.45
N ARG A 150 0.48 -18.07 -10.66
CA ARG A 150 0.98 -18.66 -11.90
C ARG A 150 2.47 -18.39 -12.09
N ILE A 151 2.91 -17.14 -11.94
CA ILE A 151 4.33 -16.76 -12.09
C ILE A 151 5.19 -17.52 -11.07
N ALA A 152 4.76 -17.62 -9.82
CA ALA A 152 5.46 -18.44 -8.82
C ALA A 152 5.62 -19.90 -9.29
N GLY A 153 4.57 -20.50 -9.85
CA GLY A 153 4.64 -21.86 -10.42
C GLY A 153 5.59 -21.98 -11.62
N GLU A 154 5.56 -21.02 -12.55
CA GLU A 154 6.45 -20.94 -13.71
C GLU A 154 7.93 -20.78 -13.29
N LEU A 155 8.18 -20.09 -12.17
CA LEU A 155 9.51 -19.95 -11.55
C LEU A 155 9.94 -21.18 -10.73
N GLY A 156 9.14 -22.24 -10.71
CA GLY A 156 9.46 -23.52 -10.07
C GLY A 156 9.09 -23.62 -8.58
N TYR A 157 8.29 -22.68 -8.05
CA TYR A 157 7.83 -22.74 -6.67
C TYR A 157 6.58 -23.60 -6.53
N GLY A 158 6.54 -24.44 -5.48
CA GLY A 158 5.39 -25.29 -5.18
C GLY A 158 4.19 -24.53 -4.59
N SER A 159 4.38 -23.29 -4.14
CA SER A 159 3.33 -22.42 -3.65
C SER A 159 3.73 -20.95 -3.73
N TYR A 160 2.74 -20.06 -3.74
CA TYR A 160 2.97 -18.61 -3.69
C TYR A 160 3.63 -18.18 -2.37
N VAL A 161 3.30 -18.85 -1.26
CA VAL A 161 3.94 -18.63 0.03
C VAL A 161 5.43 -18.93 -0.05
N GLY A 162 5.82 -20.09 -0.60
CA GLY A 162 7.23 -20.45 -0.75
C GLY A 162 8.00 -19.51 -1.67
N TYR A 163 7.33 -18.94 -2.67
CA TYR A 163 7.89 -17.87 -3.51
C TYR A 163 8.16 -16.59 -2.70
N CYS A 164 7.17 -16.12 -1.91
CA CYS A 164 7.33 -14.96 -1.04
C CYS A 164 8.40 -15.17 0.05
N GLU A 165 8.47 -16.36 0.66
CA GLU A 165 9.47 -16.69 1.70
C GLU A 165 10.89 -16.69 1.15
N ASP A 166 11.10 -17.32 -0.01
CA ASP A 166 12.44 -17.42 -0.62
C ASP A 166 12.94 -16.05 -1.07
N LEU A 167 12.15 -15.32 -1.87
CA LEU A 167 12.57 -14.02 -2.40
C LEU A 167 12.58 -12.93 -1.32
N GLY A 168 11.57 -12.90 -0.46
CA GLY A 168 11.47 -11.97 0.65
C GLY A 168 12.43 -12.28 1.80
N ARG A 169 13.08 -13.46 1.79
CA ARG A 169 14.03 -13.92 2.81
C ARG A 169 13.46 -13.84 4.21
N LEU A 170 12.20 -14.23 4.35
CA LEU A 170 11.41 -14.11 5.57
C LEU A 170 10.73 -15.43 5.87
N ASP A 171 10.88 -15.93 7.10
CA ASP A 171 10.15 -17.10 7.59
C ASP A 171 8.73 -16.68 7.99
N LEU A 172 7.76 -16.91 7.10
CA LEU A 172 6.38 -16.49 7.32
C LEU A 172 5.69 -17.37 8.37
N ALA A 173 6.11 -18.62 8.53
CA ALA A 173 5.61 -19.50 9.58
C ALA A 173 6.05 -19.02 10.97
N GLN A 174 7.32 -18.66 11.14
CA GLN A 174 7.85 -18.07 12.36
C GLN A 174 7.18 -16.72 12.65
N LEU A 175 7.02 -15.86 11.64
CA LEU A 175 6.30 -14.59 11.80
C LEU A 175 4.84 -14.84 12.26
N GLY A 176 4.19 -15.85 11.70
CA GLY A 176 2.86 -16.31 12.13
C GLY A 176 2.83 -16.68 13.61
N GLN A 177 3.84 -17.42 14.10
CA GLN A 177 3.95 -17.77 15.51
C GLN A 177 4.17 -16.53 16.40
N VAL A 178 5.09 -15.64 16.02
CA VAL A 178 5.36 -14.39 16.77
C VAL A 178 4.10 -13.53 16.87
N THR A 179 3.36 -13.39 15.78
CA THR A 179 2.10 -12.62 15.76
C THR A 179 1.01 -13.28 16.59
N ALA A 180 0.89 -14.62 16.58
CA ALA A 180 -0.06 -15.35 17.42
C ALA A 180 0.25 -15.18 18.93
N ASP A 181 1.53 -15.27 19.30
CA ASP A 181 1.96 -15.08 20.70
C ASP A 181 1.73 -13.64 21.16
N PHE A 182 1.98 -12.66 20.29
CA PHE A 182 1.66 -11.26 20.55
C PHE A 182 0.16 -11.03 20.75
N LEU A 183 -0.70 -11.58 19.88
CA LEU A 183 -2.15 -11.48 20.03
C LEU A 183 -2.62 -12.06 21.37
N LYS A 184 -2.14 -13.26 21.73
CA LYS A 184 -2.46 -13.88 23.02
C LYS A 184 -1.97 -13.06 24.21
N GLY A 185 -0.75 -12.53 24.14
CA GLY A 185 -0.15 -11.73 25.21
C GLY A 185 -0.81 -10.36 25.41
N THR A 186 -1.48 -9.84 24.38
CA THR A 186 -2.11 -8.51 24.39
C THR A 186 -3.65 -8.55 24.46
N GLU A 187 -4.27 -9.74 24.41
CA GLU A 187 -5.73 -9.87 24.27
C GLU A 187 -6.50 -9.20 25.42
N GLU A 188 -6.12 -9.48 26.68
CA GLU A 188 -6.80 -8.92 27.85
C GLU A 188 -6.68 -7.39 27.88
N LEU A 189 -5.45 -6.88 27.74
CA LEU A 189 -5.18 -5.44 27.67
C LEU A 189 -5.99 -4.76 26.56
N PHE A 190 -6.04 -5.38 25.37
CA PHE A 190 -6.80 -4.86 24.25
C PHE A 190 -8.30 -4.83 24.57
N ARG A 191 -8.87 -5.93 25.08
CA ARG A 191 -10.30 -6.03 25.40
C ARG A 191 -10.73 -5.03 26.46
N GLU A 192 -9.95 -4.86 27.52
CA GLU A 192 -10.25 -3.88 28.58
C GLU A 192 -10.26 -2.45 28.04
N ASN A 193 -9.21 -2.06 27.29
CA ASN A 193 -9.12 -0.73 26.71
C ASN A 193 -10.21 -0.50 25.66
N MET A 194 -10.48 -1.47 24.81
CA MET A 194 -11.55 -1.37 23.81
C MET A 194 -12.91 -1.22 24.48
N LYS A 195 -13.23 -2.05 25.49
CA LYS A 195 -14.49 -1.93 26.24
C LYS A 195 -14.67 -0.53 26.83
N TYR A 196 -13.63 0.00 27.48
CA TYR A 196 -13.66 1.34 28.06
C TYR A 196 -13.87 2.42 26.99
N GLN A 197 -13.14 2.36 25.88
CA GLN A 197 -13.23 3.38 24.82
C GLN A 197 -14.58 3.31 24.07
N VAL A 198 -15.08 2.11 23.80
CA VAL A 198 -16.38 1.91 23.14
C VAL A 198 -17.51 2.45 24.01
N ASP A 199 -17.55 2.09 25.29
CA ASP A 199 -18.55 2.63 26.22
C ASP A 199 -18.45 4.17 26.31
N LYS A 200 -17.23 4.70 26.51
CA LYS A 200 -17.01 6.14 26.68
C LYS A 200 -17.35 6.98 25.45
N VAL A 201 -17.03 6.50 24.24
CA VAL A 201 -17.13 7.29 23.00
C VAL A 201 -18.42 7.00 22.25
N LEU A 202 -18.87 5.75 22.26
CA LEU A 202 -20.02 5.28 21.47
C LEU A 202 -21.24 4.98 22.34
N GLY A 203 -21.07 4.71 23.64
CA GLY A 203 -22.18 4.40 24.55
C GLY A 203 -22.86 3.06 24.24
N ILE A 204 -22.15 2.10 23.67
CA ILE A 204 -22.66 0.76 23.33
C ILE A 204 -21.83 -0.34 24.01
N PRO A 205 -22.39 -1.55 24.20
CA PRO A 205 -21.60 -2.72 24.62
C PRO A 205 -20.53 -3.10 23.59
N LEU A 206 -19.41 -3.66 24.05
CA LEU A 206 -18.34 -4.13 23.16
C LEU A 206 -18.84 -5.22 22.19
N GLU A 207 -19.81 -6.02 22.62
CA GLU A 207 -20.42 -7.11 21.88
C GLU A 207 -21.27 -6.63 20.70
N GLU A 208 -21.73 -5.37 20.74
CA GLU A 208 -22.47 -4.73 19.66
C GLU A 208 -21.56 -3.92 18.72
N LEU A 209 -20.25 -3.93 18.94
CA LEU A 209 -19.30 -3.16 18.15
C LEU A 209 -19.19 -3.72 16.73
N GLU A 210 -19.48 -2.88 15.74
CA GLU A 210 -19.29 -3.22 14.33
C GLU A 210 -18.05 -2.54 13.74
N ARG A 211 -17.69 -2.92 12.50
CA ARG A 211 -16.46 -2.40 11.85
C ARG A 211 -16.52 -0.88 11.64
N HIS A 212 -17.65 -0.35 11.18
CA HIS A 212 -17.82 1.09 11.00
C HIS A 212 -17.72 1.88 12.31
N ASP A 213 -18.12 1.30 13.44
CA ASP A 213 -17.98 1.91 14.77
C ASP A 213 -16.50 1.97 15.18
N SER A 214 -15.77 0.87 14.96
CA SER A 214 -14.32 0.82 15.20
C SER A 214 -13.55 1.84 14.37
N LEU A 215 -13.94 2.02 13.10
CA LEU A 215 -13.33 3.00 12.21
C LEU A 215 -13.54 4.45 12.68
N PHE A 216 -14.73 4.78 13.17
CA PHE A 216 -15.01 6.09 13.76
C PHE A 216 -14.25 6.28 15.08
N LEU A 217 -14.26 5.27 15.95
CA LEU A 217 -13.55 5.30 17.23
C LEU A 217 -12.06 5.59 17.03
N PHE A 218 -11.39 4.86 16.14
CA PHE A 218 -9.96 5.04 15.85
C PHE A 218 -9.62 6.33 15.11
N ARG A 219 -10.60 7.00 14.48
CA ARG A 219 -10.40 8.37 13.97
C ARG A 219 -10.09 9.31 15.14
N ALA A 220 -10.71 9.12 16.30
CA ALA A 220 -10.50 9.92 17.49
C ALA A 220 -10.72 11.45 17.23
N THR A 221 -11.88 11.77 16.67
CA THR A 221 -12.27 13.13 16.21
C THR A 221 -12.10 14.24 17.27
N ALA A 222 -12.19 13.88 18.56
CA ALA A 222 -12.05 14.80 19.69
C ALA A 222 -10.69 15.54 19.74
N TYR A 223 -9.66 15.01 19.08
CA TYR A 223 -8.33 15.61 19.06
C TYR A 223 -8.08 16.57 17.89
N ASP A 224 -9.00 16.71 16.93
CA ASP A 224 -8.82 17.55 15.73
C ASP A 224 -8.39 18.99 16.05
N ARG A 225 -8.92 19.55 17.13
CA ARG A 225 -8.59 20.91 17.60
C ARG A 225 -7.09 21.10 17.92
N LEU A 226 -6.37 20.02 18.24
CA LEU A 226 -4.94 20.04 18.51
C LEU A 226 -4.12 20.05 17.22
N PHE A 227 -4.64 19.48 16.12
CA PHE A 227 -3.94 19.28 14.85
C PHE A 227 -4.41 20.25 13.76
N GLN A 228 -4.27 21.55 14.02
CA GLN A 228 -4.66 22.58 13.07
C GLN A 228 -3.76 22.58 11.83
N LYS A 229 -4.37 22.49 10.63
CA LYS A 229 -3.68 22.35 9.32
C LYS A 229 -2.51 23.32 9.14
N GLY A 230 -2.71 24.61 9.40
CA GLY A 230 -1.67 25.64 9.23
C GLY A 230 -0.50 25.56 10.22
N ARG A 231 -0.59 24.75 11.28
CA ARG A 231 0.45 24.59 12.30
C ARG A 231 1.23 23.28 12.19
N MET A 232 0.73 22.30 11.44
CA MET A 232 1.33 20.96 11.38
C MET A 232 2.71 20.99 10.72
N LEU A 233 2.81 21.49 9.48
CA LEU A 233 4.08 21.50 8.75
C LEU A 233 5.16 22.33 9.48
N PRO A 234 4.90 23.56 9.97
CA PRO A 234 5.89 24.31 10.74
C PRO A 234 6.35 23.61 12.02
N ALA A 235 5.46 22.88 12.70
CA ALA A 235 5.82 22.14 13.91
C ALA A 235 6.78 20.98 13.59
N VAL A 236 6.52 20.22 12.52
CA VAL A 236 7.40 19.14 12.08
C VAL A 236 8.75 19.68 11.59
N GLU A 237 8.75 20.76 10.82
CA GLU A 237 9.99 21.43 10.38
C GLU A 237 10.87 21.85 11.56
N ARG A 238 10.25 22.44 12.59
CA ARG A 238 10.97 22.82 13.81
C ARG A 238 11.58 21.61 14.51
N TRP A 239 10.80 20.55 14.74
CA TRP A 239 11.29 19.35 15.42
C TRP A 239 12.38 18.63 14.62
N ALA A 240 12.24 18.54 13.30
CA ALA A 240 13.28 18.00 12.43
C ALA A 240 14.57 18.84 12.55
N GLY A 241 14.46 20.17 12.50
CA GLY A 241 15.58 21.08 12.69
C GLY A 241 16.25 20.97 14.06
N ASP A 242 15.47 20.84 15.12
CA ASP A 242 15.96 20.62 16.49
C ASP A 242 16.75 19.29 16.61
N MET A 243 16.43 18.29 15.77
CA MET A 243 17.17 17.02 15.64
C MET A 243 18.34 17.08 14.63
N GLY A 244 18.59 18.23 14.00
CA GLY A 244 19.62 18.39 12.98
C GLY A 244 19.26 17.78 11.61
N ILE A 245 17.97 17.52 11.36
CA ILE A 245 17.46 16.93 10.12
C ILE A 245 16.89 18.04 9.23
N ASP A 246 17.44 18.17 8.01
CA ASP A 246 16.82 18.99 6.96
C ASP A 246 15.69 18.20 6.29
N MET A 247 14.45 18.53 6.65
CA MET A 247 13.25 17.85 6.15
C MET A 247 13.06 17.97 4.63
N ARG A 248 13.68 18.95 3.97
CA ARG A 248 13.62 19.10 2.50
C ARG A 248 14.82 18.48 1.81
N ALA A 249 15.81 18.00 2.54
CA ALA A 249 17.07 17.49 2.00
C ALA A 249 17.63 18.37 0.88
N LYS A 250 17.82 19.67 1.15
CA LYS A 250 18.29 20.69 0.20
C LYS A 250 17.43 20.85 -1.06
N GLY A 251 16.14 20.52 -0.97
CA GLY A 251 15.19 20.61 -2.09
C GLY A 251 14.90 19.27 -2.77
N ASN A 252 15.50 18.16 -2.33
CA ASN A 252 15.26 16.84 -2.91
C ASN A 252 13.96 16.17 -2.42
N ILE A 253 13.36 16.67 -1.33
CA ILE A 253 12.08 16.17 -0.80
C ILE A 253 10.98 17.21 -1.03
N HIS A 254 9.95 16.82 -1.78
CA HIS A 254 8.77 17.63 -2.06
C HIS A 254 7.55 17.17 -1.27
N PHE A 255 6.82 18.13 -0.69
CA PHE A 255 5.58 17.88 0.04
C PHE A 255 4.38 18.32 -0.81
N ASP A 256 3.73 17.38 -1.49
CA ASP A 256 2.45 17.65 -2.15
C ASP A 256 1.32 17.60 -1.10
N LEU A 257 0.98 18.78 -0.57
CA LEU A 257 -0.08 18.97 0.43
C LEU A 257 -1.39 19.51 -0.18
N GLU A 258 -1.43 19.70 -1.49
CA GLU A 258 -2.60 20.23 -2.18
C GLU A 258 -3.75 19.21 -2.14
N GLN A 259 -4.98 19.72 -2.07
CA GLN A 259 -6.18 18.89 -2.16
C GLN A 259 -6.66 18.92 -3.61
N ARG A 260 -6.89 17.75 -4.19
CA ARG A 260 -7.45 17.59 -5.53
C ARG A 260 -8.49 16.47 -5.47
N ASP A 261 -9.56 16.58 -6.24
CA ASP A 261 -10.69 15.65 -6.18
C ASP A 261 -10.29 14.20 -6.48
N ARG A 262 -9.29 14.02 -7.36
CA ARG A 262 -8.76 12.69 -7.77
C ARG A 262 -7.62 12.18 -6.90
N LYS A 263 -7.09 13.01 -5.99
CA LYS A 263 -5.93 12.66 -5.16
C LYS A 263 -6.30 11.54 -4.21
N ARG A 264 -5.40 10.56 -4.07
CA ARG A 264 -5.57 9.47 -3.11
C ARG A 264 -5.60 10.07 -1.69
N PRO A 265 -6.57 9.70 -0.84
CA PRO A 265 -6.68 10.28 0.51
C PRO A 265 -5.62 9.80 1.49
N ARG A 266 -4.93 8.70 1.19
CA ARG A 266 -3.89 8.12 2.03
C ARG A 266 -2.55 8.76 1.67
N ALA A 267 -1.77 9.11 2.68
CA ALA A 267 -0.40 9.54 2.49
C ALA A 267 0.43 8.43 1.82
N PHE A 268 1.32 8.82 0.93
CA PHE A 268 2.27 7.94 0.25
C PHE A 268 3.57 8.71 -0.01
N CYS A 269 4.63 7.99 -0.36
CA CYS A 269 5.93 8.53 -0.72
C CYS A 269 6.39 7.89 -2.03
N CYS A 270 6.90 8.70 -2.96
CA CYS A 270 7.45 8.25 -4.23
C CYS A 270 8.92 8.68 -4.31
N PRO A 271 9.88 7.81 -3.99
CA PRO A 271 11.30 8.11 -4.13
C PRO A 271 11.73 8.02 -5.60
N ILE A 272 11.44 9.07 -6.38
CA ILE A 272 11.62 9.07 -7.84
C ILE A 272 13.09 8.96 -8.25
N GLU A 273 14.00 9.65 -7.57
CA GLU A 273 15.43 9.59 -7.86
C GLU A 273 16.21 9.35 -6.55
N ILE A 274 17.08 8.35 -6.57
CA ILE A 274 17.97 8.06 -5.43
C ILE A 274 19.28 8.82 -5.67
N PRO A 275 19.68 9.73 -4.76
CA PRO A 275 20.96 10.42 -4.90
C PRO A 275 22.13 9.45 -4.89
N ASN A 276 23.11 9.68 -5.78
CA ASN A 276 24.40 8.96 -5.81
C ASN A 276 25.27 9.23 -4.58
#